data_AF-A0A1V1PQ03-F1
#
_entry.id   AF-A0A1V1PQ03-F1
#
_cell.length_a   1.000
_cell.length_b   1.000
_cell.length_c   1.000
_cell.angle_alpha   90.00
_cell.angle_beta   90.00
_cell.angle_gamma   90.00
#
_symmetry.space_group_name_H-M   'P 1'
#
loop_
_entity.id
_entity.type
_entity.pdbx_description
1 polymer ?
#
loop_
_entity_poly.entity_id
_entity_poly.type
_entity_poly.pdbx_seq_one_letter_code
_entity_poly.pdbx_strand_id
1 'polypeptide(L)'
;MLTPDELQVLDDWRFKKRMPSRAAAVRELLKRGLAAEGFNLAAAGQHSRDFGVIGAGEGATAPHDGAAPHAPAPNGDENSSKG
;
A
#
# COMPACT_ATOMS: atom_id res chain seq x y z
N MET A 1 -12.02 -12.66 -19.98
CA MET A 1 -12.33 -13.90 -19.24
C MET A 1 -11.35 -14.96 -19.70
N LEU A 2 -10.84 -15.80 -18.80
CA LEU A 2 -9.92 -16.89 -19.17
C LEU A 2 -10.65 -17.92 -20.04
N THR A 3 -9.95 -18.41 -21.05
CA THR A 3 -10.39 -19.52 -21.91
C THR A 3 -10.32 -20.87 -21.16
N PRO A 4 -10.99 -21.92 -21.67
CA PRO A 4 -10.92 -23.25 -21.06
C PRO A 4 -9.50 -23.81 -20.97
N ASP A 5 -8.68 -23.60 -22.00
CA ASP A 5 -7.30 -24.10 -22.04
C ASP A 5 -6.42 -23.38 -21.00
N GLU A 6 -6.58 -22.06 -20.86
CA GLU A 6 -5.90 -21.28 -19.83
C GLU A 6 -6.30 -21.73 -18.41
N LEU A 7 -7.59 -22.06 -18.20
CA LEU A 7 -8.07 -22.59 -16.93
C LEU A 7 -7.45 -23.96 -16.61
N GLN A 8 -7.26 -24.81 -17.62
CA GLN A 8 -6.64 -26.13 -17.43
C GLN A 8 -5.17 -26.02 -17.05
N VAL A 9 -4.40 -25.16 -17.73
CA VAL A 9 -3.00 -24.89 -17.36
C VAL A 9 -2.90 -24.35 -15.93
N LEU A 10 -3.83 -23.46 -15.54
CA LEU A 10 -3.89 -22.91 -14.19
C LEU A 10 -4.18 -24.00 -13.13
N ASP A 11 -5.09 -24.93 -13.43
CA ASP A 11 -5.42 -26.04 -12.53
C ASP A 11 -4.27 -27.03 -12.41
N ASP A 12 -3.59 -27.38 -13.50
CA ASP A 12 -2.42 -28.26 -13.47
C ASP A 12 -1.33 -27.69 -12.56
N TRP A 13 -1.08 -26.39 -12.67
CA TRP A 13 -0.12 -25.71 -11.82
C TRP A 13 -0.58 -25.67 -10.36
N ARG A 14 -1.87 -25.41 -10.12
CA ARG A 14 -2.49 -25.46 -8.79
C ARG A 14 -2.27 -26.82 -8.13
N PHE A 15 -2.52 -27.93 -8.83
CA PHE A 15 -2.33 -29.28 -8.31
C PHE A 15 -0.85 -29.59 -8.06
N LYS A 16 0.05 -29.24 -8.98
CA LYS A 16 1.51 -29.41 -8.80
C LYS A 16 2.03 -28.68 -7.56
N LYS A 17 1.48 -27.51 -7.25
CA LYS A 17 1.83 -26.70 -6.07
C LYS A 17 0.99 -27.02 -4.83
N ARG A 18 0.09 -28.01 -4.90
CA ARG A 18 -0.83 -28.41 -3.81
C ARG A 18 -1.67 -27.24 -3.26
N MET A 19 -2.10 -26.37 -4.16
CA MET A 19 -2.91 -25.20 -3.79
C MET A 19 -4.39 -25.56 -3.63
N PRO A 20 -5.07 -25.07 -2.59
CA PRO A 20 -6.41 -25.53 -2.21
C PRO A 20 -7.53 -25.03 -3.13
N SER A 21 -7.33 -23.91 -3.83
CA SER A 21 -8.36 -23.32 -4.70
C SER A 21 -7.75 -22.61 -5.91
N ARG A 22 -8.56 -22.41 -6.96
CA ARG A 22 -8.15 -21.66 -8.15
C ARG A 22 -7.82 -20.21 -7.83
N ALA A 23 -8.56 -19.59 -6.91
CA ALA A 23 -8.26 -18.26 -6.42
C ALA A 23 -6.87 -18.18 -5.75
N ALA A 24 -6.46 -19.22 -5.01
CA ALA A 24 -5.12 -19.28 -4.41
C ALA A 24 -4.03 -19.32 -5.50
N ALA A 25 -4.25 -20.07 -6.59
CA ALA A 25 -3.35 -20.09 -7.74
C ALA A 25 -3.26 -18.70 -8.40
N VAL A 26 -4.38 -18.04 -8.67
CA VAL A 26 -4.37 -16.68 -9.24
C VAL A 26 -3.58 -15.71 -8.36
N ARG A 27 -3.81 -15.71 -7.04
CA ARG A 27 -3.05 -14.85 -6.11
C ARG A 27 -1.56 -15.12 -6.15
N GLU A 28 -1.16 -16.39 -6.23
CA GLU A 28 0.25 -16.77 -6.29
C GLU A 28 0.90 -16.37 -7.62
N LEU A 29 0.17 -16.45 -8.76
CA LEU A 29 0.65 -15.92 -10.03
C LEU A 29 0.84 -14.41 -9.98
N LEU A 30 -0.14 -13.67 -9.44
CA LEU A 30 -0.04 -12.22 -9.27
C LEU A 30 1.14 -11.85 -8.36
N LYS A 31 1.30 -12.57 -7.24
CA LYS A 31 2.42 -12.39 -6.32
C LYS A 31 3.77 -12.54 -7.03
N ARG A 32 3.91 -13.59 -7.84
CA ARG A 32 5.14 -13.88 -8.62
C ARG A 32 5.36 -12.89 -9.74
N GLY A 33 4.30 -12.47 -10.44
CA GLY A 33 4.37 -11.46 -11.49
C GLY A 33 4.86 -10.11 -10.94
N LEU A 34 4.24 -9.64 -9.86
CA LEU A 34 4.63 -8.40 -9.19
C LEU A 34 6.07 -8.47 -8.66
N ALA A 35 6.46 -9.59 -8.03
CA ALA A 35 7.83 -9.77 -7.57
C ALA A 35 8.84 -9.83 -8.73
N ALA A 36 8.47 -10.41 -9.88
CA ALA A 36 9.33 -10.48 -11.07
C ALA A 36 9.54 -9.12 -11.74
N GLU A 37 8.56 -8.23 -11.66
CA GLU A 37 8.65 -6.84 -12.14
C GLU A 37 9.41 -5.91 -11.17
N GLY A 38 9.92 -6.44 -10.05
CA GLY A 38 10.60 -5.64 -9.03
C GLY A 38 9.65 -4.82 -8.16
N PHE A 39 8.34 -5.06 -8.25
CA PHE A 39 7.38 -4.53 -7.30
C PHE A 39 7.52 -5.28 -5.97
N ASN A 40 8.18 -4.64 -5.00
CA ASN A 40 8.09 -5.08 -3.62
C ASN A 40 6.61 -4.97 -3.21
N LEU A 41 5.96 -6.11 -3.00
CA LEU A 41 4.64 -6.16 -2.37
C LEU A 41 4.79 -5.46 -1.03
N ALA A 42 4.30 -4.22 -0.96
CA ALA A 42 4.23 -3.47 0.29
C ALA A 42 3.63 -4.40 1.33
N ALA A 43 4.32 -4.59 2.45
CA ALA A 43 3.75 -5.34 3.56
C ALA A 43 2.41 -4.68 3.89
N ALA A 44 1.32 -5.45 3.94
CA ALA A 44 0.00 -4.91 4.20
C ALA A 44 0.03 -4.08 5.50
N GLY A 45 -0.08 -2.76 5.36
CA GLY A 45 0.18 -1.79 6.43
C GLY A 45 1.16 -0.66 6.07
N GLN A 46 1.88 -0.73 4.95
CA GLN A 46 2.72 0.39 4.49
C GLN A 46 1.87 1.49 3.84
N HIS A 47 2.07 2.72 4.30
CA HIS A 47 1.36 3.89 3.81
C HIS A 47 1.80 4.20 2.38
N SER A 48 0.88 4.65 1.53
CA SER A 48 1.16 5.05 0.15
C SER A 48 2.21 6.18 0.01
N ARG A 49 2.56 6.85 1.12
CA ARG A 49 3.62 7.88 1.19
C ARG A 49 5.04 7.31 1.15
N ASP A 50 5.22 6.00 1.36
CA ASP A 50 6.54 5.35 1.33
C ASP A 50 6.99 5.00 -0.10
N PHE A 51 6.10 5.09 -1.08
CA PHE A 51 6.39 4.89 -2.50
C PHE A 51 6.69 6.24 -3.17
N GLY A 52 7.92 6.74 -3.03
CA GLY A 52 8.41 7.89 -3.79
C GLY A 52 8.89 7.49 -5.18
N VAL A 53 8.21 7.94 -6.23
CA VAL A 53 8.63 7.79 -7.64
C VAL A 53 9.49 8.99 -8.07
N ILE A 54 10.60 9.22 -7.38
CA ILE A 54 11.63 10.14 -7.86
C ILE A 54 12.91 9.32 -7.97
N GLY A 55 13.33 9.09 -9.21
CA GLY A 55 14.47 8.25 -9.55
C GLY A 55 15.72 8.67 -8.79
N ALA A 56 16.55 7.67 -8.48
CA ALA A 56 17.87 7.86 -7.93
C ALA A 56 18.71 8.73 -8.89
N GLY A 57 18.70 10.03 -8.62
CA GLY A 57 19.70 11.00 -9.05
C GLY A 57 20.26 11.62 -7.77
N GLU A 58 21.56 11.44 -7.58
CA GLU A 58 22.37 11.91 -6.46
C GLU A 58 21.93 13.22 -5.79
N GLY A 59 21.93 13.25 -4.45
CA GLY A 59 21.93 14.50 -3.69
C GLY A 59 21.21 14.41 -2.35
N ALA A 60 21.99 14.36 -1.28
CA ALA A 60 21.54 14.36 0.11
C ALA A 60 20.68 15.60 0.46
N THR A 61 19.61 15.41 1.27
CA THR A 61 19.25 16.33 2.37
C THR A 61 18.24 15.67 3.34
N ALA A 62 18.43 15.99 4.63
CA ALA A 62 17.87 15.42 5.86
C ALA A 62 16.33 15.48 6.04
N PRO A 63 15.75 14.72 7.01
CA PRO A 63 14.31 14.72 7.27
C PRO A 63 13.86 16.04 7.93
N HIS A 64 12.78 16.62 7.39
CA HIS A 64 12.10 17.80 7.94
C HIS A 64 10.88 17.35 8.74
N ASP A 65 10.98 17.36 10.07
CA ASP A 65 9.86 17.19 10.99
C ASP A 65 8.84 18.33 10.80
N GLY A 66 7.68 17.99 10.24
CA GLY A 66 6.58 18.92 10.00
C GLY A 66 5.79 19.22 11.27
N ALA A 67 6.23 20.21 12.03
CA ALA A 67 5.38 20.90 13.00
C ALA A 67 4.42 21.86 12.25
N ALA A 68 3.11 21.67 12.40
CA ALA A 68 2.11 22.68 12.08
C ALA A 68 1.41 23.09 13.39
N PRO A 69 1.34 24.38 13.74
CA PRO A 69 0.62 24.83 14.93
C PRO A 69 -0.88 24.85 14.65
N HIS A 70 -1.62 23.96 15.31
CA HIS A 70 -3.07 24.05 15.46
C HIS A 70 -3.39 25.20 16.42
N ALA A 71 -3.91 26.31 15.91
CA ALA A 71 -4.43 27.40 16.73
C ALA A 71 -5.69 26.93 17.49
N PRO A 72 -5.82 27.17 18.80
CA PRO A 72 -7.02 26.82 19.56
C PRO A 72 -8.17 27.79 19.27
N ALA A 73 -9.38 27.25 19.15
CA ALA A 73 -10.63 27.99 18.96
C ALA A 73 -10.93 28.94 20.14
N PRO A 74 -11.65 30.05 19.92
CA PRO A 74 -12.01 30.96 21.00
C PRO A 74 -13.12 30.36 21.88
N ASN A 75 -12.83 30.18 23.17
CA ASN A 75 -13.83 29.90 24.19
C ASN A 75 -14.68 31.15 24.42
N GLY A 76 -15.96 31.09 24.10
CA GLY A 76 -16.95 31.95 24.70
C GLY A 76 -17.38 31.33 26.02
N ASP A 77 -17.26 32.06 27.12
CA ASP A 77 -18.34 32.17 28.09
C ASP A 77 -18.11 33.35 29.06
N GLU A 78 -19.26 33.92 29.42
CA GLU A 78 -19.62 34.99 30.36
C GLU A 78 -18.67 35.32 31.53
N ASN A 79 -18.58 36.60 31.92
CA ASN A 79 -19.32 37.14 33.08
C ASN A 79 -18.84 38.55 33.53
N SER A 80 -19.81 39.44 33.77
CA SER A 80 -19.90 40.62 34.65
C SER A 80 -18.68 41.16 35.41
N SER A 81 -18.55 42.50 35.49
CA SER A 81 -18.84 43.29 36.71
C SER A 81 -18.11 44.65 36.75
N LYS A 82 -18.91 45.71 36.99
CA LYS A 82 -18.63 46.95 37.73
C LYS A 82 -17.57 47.96 37.23
N GLY A 83 -18.05 49.17 36.99
CA GLY A 83 -17.33 50.45 37.10
C GLY A 83 -18.35 51.55 37.33
#